data_AF-A0A3A1NE55-F1
#
_entry.id   AF-A0A3A1NE55-F1
#
_cell.length_a   1.000
_cell.length_b   1.000
_cell.length_c   1.000
_cell.angle_alpha   90.00
_cell.angle_beta   90.00
_cell.angle_gamma   90.00
#
_symmetry.space_group_name_H-M   'P 1'
#
loop_
_entity.id
_entity.type
_entity.pdbx_description
1 polymer ?
#
loop_
_entity_poly.entity_id
_entity_poly.type
_entity_poly.pdbx_seq_one_letter_code
_entity_poly.pdbx_strand_id
1 'polypeptide(L)'
;MKEYNITVIATNNPKIIKLEANHFLVKGNYEYKNIDEAKNSPLAQQLFYLPFIKTVYIASNFVALERYDIVTWEDVKADVAQQLVEYLNAGEPVVNEEDVQKKQPVTVYAEVTPNPSVMKFVCNKRIVPSTYEFKNIDEAKDAPLAKELFHLPFVKEVFMDENYVSVTKYDVADWDEINMQLREFIRDFLADGKDVVTAEALQKKEESKQQEKVNLSYDDTSQQIIDILEEYVKPAVASDGGNIQFQSYEEESGTVSVILQGACSGCPSSTFTLKNGIETMLKNMMGDKIREVVALNG
;
A
#
# COMPACT_ATOMS: atom_id res chain seq x y z
N MET A 1 38.39 -23.61 7.89
CA MET A 1 36.92 -23.61 7.67
C MET A 1 36.26 -23.84 9.02
N LYS A 2 35.11 -23.23 9.28
CA LYS A 2 34.29 -23.60 10.45
C LYS A 2 33.66 -24.95 10.13
N GLU A 3 33.86 -25.93 10.99
CA GLU A 3 33.26 -27.26 10.83
C GLU A 3 31.91 -27.27 11.52
N TYR A 4 30.85 -27.44 10.74
CA TYR A 4 29.48 -27.46 11.23
C TYR A 4 29.08 -28.87 11.66
N ASN A 5 28.55 -28.98 12.88
CA ASN A 5 27.95 -30.19 13.44
C ASN A 5 26.50 -29.89 13.84
N ILE A 6 25.59 -30.84 13.56
CA ILE A 6 24.17 -30.71 13.84
C ILE A 6 23.76 -31.67 14.96
N THR A 7 23.11 -31.12 15.99
CA THR A 7 22.45 -31.87 17.06
C THR A 7 20.94 -31.88 16.81
N VAL A 8 20.37 -33.07 16.73
CA VAL A 8 18.92 -33.24 16.54
C VAL A 8 18.23 -33.16 17.90
N ILE A 9 17.30 -32.21 18.04
CA ILE A 9 16.55 -31.94 19.26
C ILE A 9 15.06 -32.11 18.96
N ALA A 10 14.41 -33.01 19.71
CA ALA A 10 12.97 -33.18 19.64
C ALA A 10 12.26 -31.95 20.23
N THR A 11 11.11 -31.58 19.66
CA THR A 11 10.27 -30.50 20.18
C THR A 11 9.02 -31.05 20.84
N ASN A 12 8.27 -30.19 21.55
CA ASN A 12 6.97 -30.57 22.11
C ASN A 12 5.91 -30.85 21.02
N ASN A 13 6.18 -30.47 19.76
CA ASN A 13 5.34 -30.80 18.62
C ASN A 13 5.96 -31.97 17.83
N PRO A 14 5.32 -33.15 17.76
CA PRO A 14 5.87 -34.32 17.06
C PRO A 14 6.01 -34.15 15.54
N LYS A 15 5.43 -33.08 14.97
CA LYS A 15 5.62 -32.70 13.56
C LYS A 15 6.85 -31.82 13.35
N ILE A 16 7.45 -31.28 14.40
CA ILE A 16 8.56 -30.34 14.31
C ILE A 16 9.82 -30.94 14.94
N ILE A 17 10.92 -30.88 14.20
CA ILE A 17 12.25 -31.20 14.70
C ILE A 17 13.13 -29.95 14.69
N LYS A 18 14.03 -29.82 15.67
CA LYS A 18 15.03 -28.77 15.72
C LYS A 18 16.41 -29.37 15.42
N LEU A 19 17.11 -28.80 14.45
CA LEU A 19 18.47 -29.14 14.05
C LEU A 19 19.40 -28.01 14.49
N GLU A 20 20.03 -28.19 15.65
CA GLU A 20 20.88 -27.16 16.26
C GLU A 20 22.33 -27.28 15.79
N ALA A 21 22.88 -26.19 15.29
CA ALA A 21 24.27 -26.10 14.84
C ALA A 21 25.18 -25.62 15.98
N ASN A 22 26.43 -26.10 15.96
CA ASN A 22 27.51 -25.64 16.86
C ASN A 22 28.01 -24.21 16.58
N HIS A 23 27.53 -23.58 15.50
CA HIS A 23 27.94 -22.25 15.05
C HIS A 23 26.73 -21.44 14.62
N PHE A 24 26.88 -20.11 14.64
CA PHE A 24 25.87 -19.21 14.09
C PHE A 24 25.67 -19.44 12.59
N LEU A 25 24.41 -19.52 12.17
CA LEU A 25 23.95 -19.70 10.80
C LEU A 25 23.60 -18.36 10.15
N VAL A 26 22.78 -17.54 10.84
CA VAL A 26 22.25 -16.25 10.36
C VAL A 26 22.11 -15.26 11.51
N LYS A 27 21.86 -13.97 11.23
CA LYS A 27 21.57 -12.97 12.28
C LYS A 27 20.08 -12.85 12.62
N GLY A 28 19.21 -13.13 11.65
CA GLY A 28 17.75 -13.00 11.77
C GLY A 28 17.03 -14.30 12.15
N ASN A 29 15.70 -14.21 12.20
CA ASN A 29 14.81 -15.37 12.22
C ASN A 29 13.97 -15.33 10.94
N TYR A 30 13.88 -16.46 10.26
CA TYR A 30 13.19 -16.60 8.99
C TYR A 30 12.22 -17.78 9.05
N GLU A 31 11.02 -17.60 8.50
CA GLU A 31 10.01 -18.63 8.33
C GLU A 31 9.59 -18.64 6.87
N TYR A 32 9.61 -19.83 6.28
CA TYR A 32 9.17 -20.06 4.90
C TYR A 32 8.14 -21.17 4.90
N LYS A 33 7.04 -20.99 4.17
CA LYS A 33 5.95 -21.98 4.05
C LYS A 33 5.93 -22.70 2.71
N ASN A 34 6.71 -22.23 1.74
CA ASN A 34 6.85 -22.83 0.42
C ASN A 34 8.14 -22.35 -0.26
N ILE A 35 8.46 -22.97 -1.39
CA ILE A 35 9.66 -22.66 -2.18
C ILE A 35 9.65 -21.24 -2.78
N ASP A 36 8.47 -20.66 -3.05
CA ASP A 36 8.33 -19.32 -3.63
C ASP A 36 8.67 -18.21 -2.62
N GLU A 37 8.34 -18.42 -1.35
CA GLU A 37 8.74 -17.55 -0.24
C GLU A 37 10.24 -17.66 0.07
N ALA A 38 10.84 -18.82 -0.22
CA ALA A 38 12.24 -19.14 0.12
C ALA A 38 13.29 -18.60 -0.87
N LYS A 39 12.94 -17.67 -1.77
CA LYS A 39 13.84 -17.17 -2.84
C LYS A 39 15.17 -16.59 -2.32
N ASN A 40 15.16 -16.01 -1.12
CA ASN A 40 16.35 -15.45 -0.48
C ASN A 40 17.13 -16.47 0.36
N SER A 41 16.70 -17.74 0.45
CA SER A 41 17.37 -18.78 1.24
C SER A 41 17.60 -20.02 0.39
N PRO A 42 18.79 -20.17 -0.20
CA PRO A 42 19.13 -21.37 -0.96
C PRO A 42 19.03 -22.65 -0.12
N LEU A 43 19.32 -22.57 1.19
CA LEU A 43 19.09 -23.69 2.12
C LEU A 43 17.60 -24.05 2.23
N ALA A 44 16.72 -23.07 2.42
CA ALA A 44 15.29 -23.34 2.54
C ALA A 44 14.71 -23.90 1.23
N GLN A 45 15.14 -23.40 0.06
CA GLN A 45 14.77 -23.99 -1.22
C GLN A 45 15.22 -25.46 -1.31
N GLN A 46 16.45 -25.76 -0.89
CA GLN A 46 16.97 -27.12 -0.87
C GLN A 46 16.11 -28.03 0.02
N LEU A 47 15.72 -27.55 1.20
CA LEU A 47 14.89 -28.29 2.15
C LEU A 47 13.47 -28.51 1.62
N PHE A 48 12.90 -27.59 0.83
CA PHE A 48 11.58 -27.77 0.20
C PHE A 48 11.55 -28.79 -0.93
N TYR A 49 12.69 -29.23 -1.47
CA TYR A 49 12.71 -30.39 -2.37
C TYR A 49 12.39 -31.71 -1.65
N LEU A 50 12.45 -31.74 -0.33
CA LEU A 50 11.92 -32.85 0.47
C LEU A 50 10.39 -32.75 0.49
N PRO A 51 9.66 -33.67 -0.16
CA PRO A 51 8.22 -33.51 -0.44
C PRO A 51 7.34 -33.54 0.81
N PHE A 52 7.92 -33.89 1.97
CA PHE A 52 7.23 -33.94 3.25
C PHE A 52 7.44 -32.68 4.10
N ILE A 53 8.28 -31.73 3.69
CA ILE A 53 8.51 -30.49 4.44
C ILE A 53 7.37 -29.51 4.16
N LYS A 54 6.75 -29.04 5.24
CA LYS A 54 5.66 -28.06 5.23
C LYS A 54 6.17 -26.66 5.52
N THR A 55 7.06 -26.52 6.50
CA THR A 55 7.55 -25.21 6.95
C THR A 55 9.04 -25.32 7.32
N VAL A 56 9.83 -24.33 6.91
CA VAL A 56 11.25 -24.21 7.28
C VAL A 56 11.44 -22.96 8.13
N TYR A 57 11.98 -23.15 9.33
CA TYR A 57 12.36 -22.08 10.24
C TYR A 57 13.89 -22.02 10.35
N ILE A 58 14.49 -20.86 10.10
CA ILE A 58 15.93 -20.66 10.24
C ILE A 58 16.15 -19.57 11.28
N ALA A 59 16.96 -19.87 12.28
CA ALA A 59 17.31 -18.96 13.36
C ALA A 59 18.82 -18.89 13.54
N SER A 60 19.26 -18.11 14.53
CA SER A 60 20.67 -17.77 14.72
C SER A 60 21.60 -18.98 14.79
N ASN A 61 21.19 -20.07 15.41
CA ASN A 61 22.01 -21.29 15.57
C ASN A 61 21.25 -22.59 15.28
N PHE A 62 20.05 -22.55 14.70
CA PHE A 62 19.31 -23.77 14.39
C PHE A 62 18.41 -23.62 13.17
N VAL A 63 18.06 -24.76 12.59
CA VAL A 63 17.00 -24.91 11.61
C VAL A 63 15.91 -25.78 12.22
N ALA A 64 14.66 -25.35 12.22
CA ALA A 64 13.53 -26.19 12.61
C ALA A 64 12.65 -26.49 11.40
N LEU A 65 12.18 -27.73 11.33
CA LEU A 65 11.44 -28.22 10.17
C LEU A 65 10.11 -28.78 10.65
N GLU A 66 9.02 -28.28 10.08
CA GLU A 66 7.69 -28.89 10.21
C GLU A 66 7.44 -29.79 9.01
N ARG A 67 6.97 -31.02 9.24
CA ARG A 67 6.58 -31.95 8.18
C ARG A 67 5.07 -32.10 8.04
N TYR A 68 4.62 -32.55 6.87
CA TYR A 68 3.29 -33.11 6.65
C TYR A 68 3.12 -34.47 7.36
N ASP A 69 1.86 -34.88 7.55
CA ASP A 69 1.48 -36.16 8.17
C ASP A 69 1.59 -37.34 7.18
N ILE A 70 2.68 -37.39 6.42
CA ILE A 70 2.96 -38.46 5.44
C ILE A 70 4.20 -39.28 5.78
N VAL A 71 5.03 -38.82 6.72
CA VAL A 71 6.27 -39.48 7.17
C VAL A 71 6.49 -39.22 8.66
N THR A 72 7.27 -40.02 9.37
CA THR A 72 7.68 -39.73 10.76
C THR A 72 9.11 -39.23 10.84
N TRP A 73 9.44 -38.42 11.85
CA TRP A 73 10.80 -37.89 12.00
C TRP A 73 11.81 -38.98 12.35
N GLU A 74 11.40 -40.08 13.00
CA GLU A 74 12.30 -41.19 13.31
C GLU A 74 12.92 -41.82 12.05
N ASP A 75 12.17 -41.82 10.95
CA ASP A 75 12.59 -42.45 9.70
C ASP A 75 13.55 -41.57 8.88
N VAL A 76 13.48 -40.24 9.02
CA VAL A 76 14.16 -39.30 8.10
C VAL A 76 15.10 -38.31 8.78
N LYS A 77 15.06 -38.17 10.12
CA LYS A 77 15.86 -37.15 10.83
C LYS A 77 17.36 -37.27 10.63
N ALA A 78 17.87 -38.50 10.47
CA ALA A 78 19.30 -38.74 10.27
C ALA A 78 19.75 -38.22 8.90
N ASP A 79 19.01 -38.54 7.84
CA ASP A 79 19.31 -38.11 6.47
C ASP A 79 19.21 -36.59 6.33
N VAL A 80 18.16 -35.99 6.91
CA VAL A 80 17.99 -34.53 6.88
C VAL A 80 19.09 -33.81 7.66
N ALA A 81 19.49 -34.34 8.83
CA ALA A 81 20.60 -33.78 9.60
C ALA A 81 21.92 -33.88 8.83
N GLN A 82 22.18 -35.01 8.18
CA GLN A 82 23.36 -35.23 7.35
C GLN A 82 23.40 -34.27 6.15
N GLN A 83 22.28 -34.10 5.45
CA GLN A 83 22.16 -33.16 4.33
C GLN A 83 22.45 -31.72 4.77
N LEU A 84 21.97 -31.33 5.97
CA LEU A 84 22.24 -30.01 6.53
C LEU A 84 23.73 -29.84 6.89
N VAL A 85 24.37 -30.87 7.47
CA VAL A 85 25.83 -30.86 7.75
C VAL A 85 26.63 -30.68 6.46
N GLU A 86 26.29 -31.42 5.40
CA GLU A 86 26.98 -31.34 4.12
C GLU A 86 26.83 -29.96 3.48
N TYR A 87 25.62 -29.41 3.49
CA TYR A 87 25.34 -28.07 2.97
C TYR A 87 26.16 -27.00 3.69
N LEU A 88 26.14 -27.01 5.03
CA LEU A 88 26.84 -26.00 5.83
C LEU A 88 28.35 -26.09 5.69
N ASN A 89 28.90 -27.30 5.59
CA ASN A 89 30.34 -27.51 5.41
C ASN A 89 30.81 -27.26 3.97
N ALA A 90 29.92 -27.31 2.97
CA ALA A 90 30.20 -26.86 1.61
C ALA A 90 30.40 -25.33 1.53
N GLY A 91 29.94 -24.59 2.56
CA GLY A 91 30.06 -23.13 2.63
C GLY A 91 29.01 -22.38 1.81
N GLU A 92 27.92 -23.06 1.43
CA GLU A 92 26.79 -22.47 0.72
C GLU A 92 26.03 -21.48 1.64
N PRO A 93 25.47 -20.39 1.08
CA PRO A 93 24.77 -19.38 1.86
C PRO A 93 23.48 -19.94 2.47
N VAL A 94 23.25 -19.69 3.77
CA VAL A 94 22.02 -20.10 4.46
C VAL A 94 20.85 -19.19 4.09
N VAL A 95 21.05 -17.88 4.22
CA VAL A 95 20.12 -16.82 3.79
C VAL A 95 20.95 -15.70 3.18
N ASN A 96 20.56 -15.22 2.01
CA ASN A 96 21.09 -14.01 1.39
C ASN A 96 20.49 -12.79 2.12
N GLU A 97 21.17 -12.32 3.18
CA GLU A 97 20.68 -11.20 4.01
C GLU A 97 20.56 -9.87 3.22
N GLU A 98 21.18 -9.75 2.05
CA GLU A 98 21.02 -8.60 1.14
C GLU A 98 19.63 -8.56 0.47
N ASP A 99 18.98 -9.71 0.28
CA ASP A 99 17.63 -9.84 -0.28
C ASP A 99 16.52 -9.74 0.77
N VAL A 100 16.89 -9.68 2.07
CA VAL A 100 15.92 -9.42 3.13
C VAL A 100 15.63 -7.93 3.11
N GLN A 101 14.68 -7.50 2.28
CA GLN A 101 14.15 -6.14 2.32
C GLN A 101 13.75 -5.84 3.77
N LYS A 102 14.56 -5.03 4.45
CA LYS A 102 14.23 -4.55 5.80
C LYS A 102 12.94 -3.76 5.67
N LYS A 103 11.87 -4.28 6.26
CA LYS A 103 10.59 -3.60 6.29
C LYS A 103 10.79 -2.18 6.78
N GLN A 104 10.32 -1.22 5.99
CA GLN A 104 10.35 0.19 6.37
C GLN A 104 9.36 0.39 7.54
N PRO A 105 9.74 1.16 8.57
CA PRO A 105 8.82 1.47 9.65
C PRO A 105 7.69 2.38 9.13
N VAL A 106 6.51 1.80 8.93
CA VAL A 106 5.31 2.50 8.45
C VAL A 106 4.19 2.31 9.44
N THR A 107 3.49 3.40 9.77
CA THR A 107 2.24 3.36 10.53
C THR A 107 1.12 3.87 9.65
N VAL A 108 0.01 3.14 9.65
CA VAL A 108 -1.23 3.53 8.98
C VAL A 108 -2.32 3.61 10.04
N TYR A 109 -3.18 4.62 9.97
CA TYR A 109 -4.38 4.72 10.80
C TYR A 109 -5.56 5.16 9.95
N ALA A 110 -6.77 4.78 10.37
CA ALA A 110 -7.99 5.07 9.64
C ALA A 110 -8.72 6.27 10.25
N GLU A 111 -9.20 7.17 9.40
CA GLU A 111 -10.03 8.32 9.73
C GLU A 111 -11.38 8.15 9.00
N VAL A 112 -12.47 8.40 9.73
CA VAL A 112 -13.81 8.50 9.12
C VAL A 112 -13.89 9.79 8.30
N THR A 113 -14.61 9.74 7.18
CA THR A 113 -14.89 10.93 6.38
C THR A 113 -16.37 11.32 6.51
N PRO A 114 -16.76 12.54 6.14
CA PRO A 114 -18.18 12.90 6.03
C PRO A 114 -18.96 12.03 5.03
N ASN A 115 -18.28 11.33 4.11
CA ASN A 115 -18.89 10.40 3.18
C ASN A 115 -18.89 8.98 3.79
N PRO A 116 -20.06 8.41 4.11
CA PRO A 116 -20.14 7.09 4.78
C PRO A 116 -19.60 5.94 3.92
N SER A 117 -19.48 6.15 2.61
CA SER A 117 -18.93 5.14 1.68
C SER A 117 -17.41 5.22 1.56
N VAL A 118 -16.75 6.18 2.22
CA VAL A 118 -15.31 6.44 2.07
C VAL A 118 -14.61 6.48 3.42
N MET A 119 -13.51 5.76 3.52
CA MET A 119 -12.60 5.78 4.67
C MET A 119 -11.21 6.22 4.22
N LYS A 120 -10.58 7.07 5.02
CA LYS A 120 -9.26 7.63 4.75
C LYS A 120 -8.22 6.91 5.59
N PHE A 121 -7.16 6.44 4.97
CA PHE A 121 -6.04 5.73 5.59
C PHE A 121 -4.79 6.60 5.52
N VAL A 122 -4.39 7.16 6.65
CA VAL A 122 -3.28 8.13 6.74
C VAL A 122 -1.99 7.44 7.17
N CYS A 123 -0.91 7.76 6.48
CA CYS A 123 0.42 7.21 6.71
C CYS A 123 1.35 8.26 7.35
N ASN A 124 2.35 7.79 8.09
CA ASN A 124 3.40 8.66 8.66
C ASN A 124 4.47 9.10 7.64
N LYS A 125 4.31 8.75 6.36
CA LYS A 125 5.21 9.14 5.28
C LYS A 125 4.40 9.51 4.05
N ARG A 126 4.95 10.40 3.23
CA ARG A 126 4.41 10.70 1.90
C ARG A 126 4.45 9.44 1.04
N ILE A 127 3.35 9.14 0.37
CA ILE A 127 3.14 7.96 -0.47
C ILE A 127 3.06 8.31 -1.96
N VAL A 128 2.60 9.53 -2.31
CA VAL A 128 2.54 10.02 -3.69
C VAL A 128 2.92 11.50 -3.78
N PRO A 129 3.51 11.97 -4.90
CA PRO A 129 3.89 13.37 -5.06
C PRO A 129 2.74 14.28 -5.55
N SER A 130 1.63 13.69 -5.96
CA SER A 130 0.46 14.35 -6.52
C SER A 130 -0.77 13.49 -6.31
N THR A 131 -1.93 14.09 -6.55
CA THR A 131 -3.21 13.40 -6.50
C THR A 131 -3.37 12.37 -7.63
N TYR A 132 -3.83 11.17 -7.26
CA TYR A 132 -4.23 10.09 -8.16
C TYR A 132 -5.61 9.57 -7.76
N GLU A 133 -6.44 9.26 -8.74
CA GLU A 133 -7.79 8.75 -8.55
C GLU A 133 -8.04 7.64 -9.57
N PHE A 134 -8.63 6.54 -9.11
CA PHE A 134 -8.92 5.37 -9.92
C PHE A 134 -10.32 4.89 -9.59
N LYS A 135 -11.20 4.83 -10.60
CA LYS A 135 -12.59 4.40 -10.44
C LYS A 135 -12.77 2.89 -10.65
N ASN A 136 -11.74 2.21 -11.13
CA ASN A 136 -11.74 0.77 -11.40
C ASN A 136 -10.31 0.25 -11.59
N ILE A 137 -10.17 -1.07 -11.68
CA ILE A 137 -8.89 -1.76 -11.84
C ILE A 137 -8.20 -1.45 -13.18
N ASP A 138 -8.94 -1.12 -14.24
CA ASP A 138 -8.37 -0.85 -15.56
C ASP A 138 -7.63 0.49 -15.62
N GLU A 139 -8.03 1.45 -14.79
CA GLU A 139 -7.35 2.72 -14.60
C GLU A 139 -6.08 2.58 -13.74
N ALA A 140 -6.02 1.56 -12.87
CA ALA A 140 -4.94 1.35 -11.90
C ALA A 140 -3.71 0.60 -12.44
N LYS A 141 -3.55 0.51 -13.76
CA LYS A 141 -2.44 -0.24 -14.40
C LYS A 141 -1.06 0.21 -13.92
N ASP A 142 -0.91 1.52 -13.77
CA ASP A 142 0.35 2.16 -13.39
C ASP A 142 0.42 2.46 -11.87
N ALA A 143 -0.49 1.90 -11.07
CA ALA A 143 -0.62 2.12 -9.63
C ALA A 143 -0.73 0.78 -8.86
N PRO A 144 0.42 0.14 -8.52
CA PRO A 144 0.42 -1.20 -7.92
C PRO A 144 -0.41 -1.30 -6.63
N LEU A 145 -0.39 -0.29 -5.75
CA LEU A 145 -1.21 -0.28 -4.54
C LEU A 145 -2.70 -0.30 -4.87
N ALA A 146 -3.15 0.58 -5.77
CA ALA A 146 -4.55 0.64 -6.19
C ALA A 146 -5.00 -0.65 -6.87
N LYS A 147 -4.15 -1.23 -7.74
CA LYS A 147 -4.43 -2.48 -8.41
C LYS A 147 -4.63 -3.64 -7.42
N GLU A 148 -3.76 -3.76 -6.41
CA GLU A 148 -3.92 -4.79 -5.38
C GLU A 148 -5.17 -4.53 -4.51
N LEU A 149 -5.48 -3.27 -4.18
CA LEU A 149 -6.72 -2.91 -3.48
C LEU A 149 -7.97 -3.29 -4.26
N PHE A 150 -7.99 -3.13 -5.59
CA PHE A 150 -9.12 -3.52 -6.44
C PHE A 150 -9.36 -5.03 -6.52
N HIS A 151 -8.41 -5.88 -6.12
CA HIS A 151 -8.69 -7.31 -5.96
C HIS A 151 -9.57 -7.61 -4.75
N LEU A 152 -9.74 -6.67 -3.83
CA LEU A 152 -10.69 -6.77 -2.74
C LEU A 152 -12.09 -6.43 -3.30
N PRO A 153 -13.06 -7.37 -3.26
CA PRO A 153 -14.32 -7.24 -4.00
C PRO A 153 -15.23 -6.11 -3.51
N PHE A 154 -14.93 -5.56 -2.32
CA PHE A 154 -15.66 -4.45 -1.73
C PHE A 154 -15.10 -3.07 -2.12
N VAL A 155 -13.94 -2.98 -2.76
CA VAL A 155 -13.31 -1.71 -3.16
C VAL A 155 -13.90 -1.23 -4.49
N LYS A 156 -14.50 -0.05 -4.47
CA LYS A 156 -15.13 0.61 -5.63
C LYS A 156 -14.22 1.63 -6.28
N GLU A 157 -13.51 2.42 -5.49
CA GLU A 157 -12.64 3.49 -5.98
C GLU A 157 -11.49 3.69 -5.00
N VAL A 158 -10.33 4.08 -5.52
CA VAL A 158 -9.13 4.38 -4.75
C VAL A 158 -8.64 5.76 -5.13
N PHE A 159 -8.50 6.61 -4.13
CA PHE A 159 -7.93 7.95 -4.24
C PHE A 159 -6.67 8.03 -3.39
N MET A 160 -5.62 8.67 -3.89
CA MET A 160 -4.34 8.80 -3.21
C MET A 160 -3.83 10.23 -3.33
N ASP A 161 -3.45 10.81 -2.20
CA ASP A 161 -2.78 12.11 -2.18
C ASP A 161 -1.83 12.21 -0.99
N GLU A 162 -0.76 12.98 -1.16
CA GLU A 162 0.31 13.19 -0.18
C GLU A 162 0.71 11.93 0.59
N ASN A 163 0.17 11.74 1.80
CA ASN A 163 0.45 10.65 2.73
C ASN A 163 -0.78 9.76 3.04
N TYR A 164 -1.87 9.85 2.30
CA TYR A 164 -3.09 9.10 2.60
C TYR A 164 -3.73 8.45 1.37
N VAL A 165 -4.49 7.39 1.63
CA VAL A 165 -5.31 6.66 0.66
C VAL A 165 -6.76 6.75 1.12
N SER A 166 -7.66 7.26 0.28
CA SER A 166 -9.09 7.18 0.51
C SER A 166 -9.65 6.01 -0.30
N VAL A 167 -10.36 5.11 0.36
CA VAL A 167 -10.99 3.95 -0.26
C VAL A 167 -12.49 4.13 -0.22
N THR A 168 -13.11 4.13 -1.39
CA THR A 168 -14.57 4.07 -1.52
C THR A 168 -15.00 2.63 -1.61
N LYS A 169 -15.96 2.20 -0.79
CA LYS A 169 -16.50 0.84 -0.82
C LYS A 169 -17.80 0.74 -1.62
N TYR A 170 -18.14 -0.48 -2.04
CA TYR A 170 -19.52 -0.80 -2.44
C TYR A 170 -20.44 -0.90 -1.22
N ASP A 171 -21.74 -0.68 -1.40
CA ASP A 171 -22.74 -0.68 -0.33
C ASP A 171 -22.88 -2.04 0.39
N VAL A 172 -22.40 -3.12 -0.25
CA VAL A 172 -22.48 -4.49 0.28
C VAL A 172 -21.52 -4.78 1.44
N ALA A 173 -20.56 -3.89 1.73
CA ALA A 173 -19.56 -4.08 2.77
C ALA A 173 -19.75 -3.11 3.95
N ASP A 174 -19.39 -3.54 5.15
CA ASP A 174 -19.39 -2.71 6.35
C ASP A 174 -17.96 -2.32 6.75
N TRP A 175 -17.75 -1.07 7.16
CA TRP A 175 -16.45 -0.59 7.60
C TRP A 175 -15.94 -1.29 8.85
N ASP A 176 -16.83 -1.69 9.76
CA ASP A 176 -16.45 -2.40 10.98
C ASP A 176 -15.81 -3.77 10.67
N GLU A 177 -16.15 -4.36 9.52
CA GLU A 177 -15.62 -5.65 9.06
C GLU A 177 -14.33 -5.51 8.25
N ILE A 178 -14.24 -4.49 7.39
CA ILE A 178 -13.15 -4.39 6.39
C ILE A 178 -12.01 -3.45 6.80
N ASN A 179 -12.21 -2.55 7.77
CA ASN A 179 -11.22 -1.52 8.14
C ASN A 179 -9.87 -2.13 8.55
N MET A 180 -9.89 -3.11 9.47
CA MET A 180 -8.64 -3.72 9.95
C MET A 180 -7.89 -4.42 8.80
N GLN A 181 -8.60 -5.12 7.92
CA GLN A 181 -8.00 -5.77 6.76
C GLN A 181 -7.32 -4.76 5.83
N LEU A 182 -8.02 -3.68 5.46
CA LEU A 182 -7.48 -2.64 4.58
C LEU A 182 -6.28 -1.92 5.20
N ARG A 183 -6.38 -1.57 6.48
CA ARG A 183 -5.31 -0.89 7.22
C ARG A 183 -4.02 -1.72 7.23
N GLU A 184 -4.14 -2.99 7.57
CA GLU A 184 -2.99 -3.91 7.63
C GLU A 184 -2.41 -4.14 6.23
N PHE A 185 -3.28 -4.29 5.22
CA PHE A 185 -2.88 -4.43 3.82
C PHE A 185 -2.05 -3.22 3.33
N ILE A 186 -2.56 -1.99 3.52
CA ILE A 186 -1.85 -0.76 3.11
C ILE A 186 -0.53 -0.63 3.87
N ARG A 187 -0.54 -0.90 5.18
CA ARG A 187 0.68 -0.85 6.00
C ARG A 187 1.73 -1.82 5.47
N ASP A 188 1.36 -3.07 5.24
CA ASP A 188 2.29 -4.12 4.81
C ASP A 188 2.84 -3.83 3.42
N PHE A 189 1.99 -3.40 2.49
CA PHE A 189 2.41 -2.96 1.16
C PHE A 189 3.50 -1.87 1.24
N LEU A 190 3.27 -0.84 2.06
CA LEU A 190 4.20 0.28 2.22
C LEU A 190 5.46 -0.09 3.03
N ALA A 191 5.33 -1.03 3.96
CA ALA A 191 6.45 -1.53 4.77
C ALA A 191 7.38 -2.41 3.93
N ASP A 192 6.84 -3.16 2.98
CA ASP A 192 7.62 -3.96 2.02
C ASP A 192 8.35 -3.08 0.99
N GLY A 193 8.13 -1.76 1.00
CA GLY A 193 8.84 -0.81 0.15
C GLY A 193 8.44 -0.90 -1.32
N LYS A 194 7.28 -1.49 -1.62
CA LYS A 194 6.72 -1.50 -2.97
C LYS A 194 6.35 -0.08 -3.42
N ASP A 195 6.48 0.18 -4.70
CA ASP A 195 6.07 1.45 -5.30
C ASP A 195 4.54 1.57 -5.32
N VAL A 196 4.03 2.70 -4.79
CA VAL A 196 2.58 2.99 -4.75
C VAL A 196 2.05 3.31 -6.14
N VAL A 197 2.85 4.02 -6.93
CA VAL A 197 2.66 4.32 -8.35
C VAL A 197 3.97 4.07 -9.09
N THR A 198 3.89 3.65 -10.34
CA THR A 198 5.07 3.37 -11.18
C THR A 198 5.82 4.64 -11.57
N ALA A 199 7.10 4.51 -11.95
CA ALA A 199 7.90 5.62 -12.45
C ALA A 199 7.27 6.27 -13.70
N GLU A 200 6.62 5.47 -14.55
CA GLU A 200 5.90 5.93 -15.73
C GLU A 200 4.69 6.80 -15.36
N ALA A 201 3.94 6.44 -14.31
CA ALA A 201 2.84 7.27 -13.80
C ALA A 201 3.34 8.63 -13.32
N LEU A 202 4.46 8.64 -12.59
CA LEU A 202 5.08 9.85 -12.08
C LEU A 202 5.48 10.79 -13.22
N GLN A 203 6.16 10.26 -14.25
CA GLN A 203 6.58 11.03 -15.42
C GLN A 203 5.38 11.61 -16.18
N LYS A 204 4.35 10.79 -16.48
CA LYS A 204 3.12 11.27 -17.14
C LYS A 204 2.47 12.43 -16.39
N LYS A 205 2.44 12.37 -15.05
CA LYS A 205 1.82 13.40 -14.21
C LYS A 205 2.67 14.67 -14.12
N GLU A 206 3.99 14.55 -14.18
CA GLU A 206 4.89 15.71 -14.28
C GLU A 206 4.78 16.40 -15.64
N GLU A 207 4.74 15.63 -16.73
CA GLU A 207 4.56 16.15 -18.10
C GLU A 207 3.21 16.86 -18.25
N SER A 208 2.13 16.29 -17.73
CA SER A 208 0.80 16.91 -17.77
C SER A 208 0.79 18.24 -17.01
N LYS A 209 1.41 18.30 -15.82
CA LYS A 209 1.54 19.55 -15.04
C LYS A 209 2.37 20.61 -15.78
N GLN A 210 3.42 20.21 -16.48
CA GLN A 210 4.24 21.13 -17.27
C GLN A 210 3.49 21.64 -18.51
N GLN A 211 2.77 20.76 -19.21
CA GLN A 211 1.95 21.14 -20.36
C GLN A 211 0.79 22.04 -19.98
N GLU A 212 0.12 21.80 -18.84
CA GLU A 212 -0.88 22.71 -18.29
C GLU A 212 -0.29 24.09 -18.00
N LYS A 213 0.88 24.15 -17.35
CA LYS A 213 1.56 25.43 -17.07
C LYS A 213 2.02 26.17 -18.33
N VAL A 214 2.34 25.46 -19.41
CA VAL A 214 2.77 26.07 -20.68
C VAL A 214 1.58 26.52 -21.53
N ASN A 215 0.43 25.84 -21.44
CA ASN A 215 -0.76 26.15 -22.25
C ASN A 215 -1.79 27.06 -21.55
N LEU A 216 -1.74 27.20 -20.22
CA LEU A 216 -2.68 28.00 -19.45
C LEU A 216 -1.95 29.20 -18.83
N SER A 217 -1.90 30.30 -19.58
CA SER A 217 -1.90 31.61 -18.92
C SER A 217 -3.34 31.86 -18.48
N TYR A 218 -3.69 31.41 -17.27
CA TYR A 218 -4.96 31.79 -16.67
C TYR A 218 -5.06 33.32 -16.64
N ASP A 219 -6.24 33.86 -16.90
CA ASP A 219 -6.49 35.27 -16.65
C ASP A 219 -6.38 35.58 -15.14
N ASP A 220 -6.24 36.85 -14.80
CA ASP A 220 -6.04 37.30 -13.42
C ASP A 220 -7.16 36.82 -12.48
N THR A 221 -8.40 36.70 -12.97
CA THR A 221 -9.54 36.25 -12.15
C THR A 221 -9.49 34.75 -11.92
N SER A 222 -9.21 33.96 -12.96
CA SER A 222 -9.01 32.52 -12.85
C SER A 222 -7.86 32.18 -11.90
N GLN A 223 -6.73 32.89 -11.98
CA GLN A 223 -5.61 32.68 -11.07
C GLN A 223 -5.98 33.04 -9.62
N GLN A 224 -6.70 34.15 -9.41
CA GLN A 224 -7.20 34.52 -8.09
C GLN A 224 -8.14 33.46 -7.49
N ILE A 225 -9.01 32.84 -8.31
CA ILE A 225 -9.87 31.73 -7.88
C ILE A 225 -9.01 30.52 -7.46
N ILE A 226 -8.04 30.14 -8.29
CA ILE A 226 -7.13 29.02 -8.00
C ILE A 226 -6.42 29.23 -6.66
N ASP A 227 -5.88 30.43 -6.42
CA ASP A 227 -5.16 30.75 -5.20
C ASP A 227 -6.07 30.63 -3.96
N ILE A 228 -7.32 31.13 -4.05
CA ILE A 228 -8.30 31.01 -2.96
C ILE A 228 -8.64 29.54 -2.70
N LEU A 229 -8.86 28.74 -3.75
CA LEU A 229 -9.19 27.32 -3.61
C LEU A 229 -8.04 26.54 -2.95
N GLU A 230 -6.80 26.77 -3.38
CA GLU A 230 -5.61 26.11 -2.83
C GLU A 230 -5.35 26.52 -1.37
N GLU A 231 -5.55 27.80 -1.01
CA GLU A 231 -5.25 28.31 0.33
C GLU A 231 -6.35 27.97 1.35
N TYR A 232 -7.62 28.10 0.99
CA TYR A 232 -8.73 28.06 1.95
C TYR A 232 -9.63 26.83 1.84
N VAL A 233 -9.76 26.22 0.66
CA VAL A 233 -10.72 25.11 0.45
C VAL A 233 -10.02 23.77 0.48
N LYS A 234 -8.93 23.63 -0.29
CA LYS A 234 -8.21 22.37 -0.47
C LYS A 234 -7.73 21.74 0.85
N PRO A 235 -7.26 22.49 1.87
CA PRO A 235 -6.87 21.90 3.15
C PRO A 235 -8.04 21.20 3.87
N ALA A 236 -9.24 21.79 3.82
CA ALA A 236 -10.43 21.19 4.42
C ALA A 236 -10.88 19.94 3.66
N VAL A 237 -10.87 20.02 2.33
CA VAL A 237 -11.22 18.90 1.44
C VAL A 237 -10.24 17.72 1.59
N ALA A 238 -8.94 18.00 1.72
CA ALA A 238 -7.92 16.98 1.98
C ALA A 238 -8.04 16.38 3.39
N SER A 239 -8.43 17.18 4.38
CA SER A 239 -8.75 16.68 5.73
C SER A 239 -9.87 15.64 5.65
N ASP A 240 -10.89 15.90 4.84
CA ASP A 240 -12.03 15.01 4.61
C ASP A 240 -11.70 13.83 3.66
N GLY A 241 -10.47 13.73 3.13
CA GLY A 241 -10.01 12.62 2.30
C GLY A 241 -10.37 12.75 0.82
N GLY A 242 -10.63 13.97 0.33
CA GLY A 242 -10.84 14.25 -1.08
C GLY A 242 -9.85 15.26 -1.65
N ASN A 243 -10.11 15.71 -2.88
CA ASN A 243 -9.41 16.84 -3.48
C ASN A 243 -10.40 17.72 -4.28
N ILE A 244 -9.98 18.96 -4.53
CA ILE A 244 -10.69 19.92 -5.38
C ILE A 244 -9.73 20.45 -6.43
N GLN A 245 -10.19 20.52 -7.68
CA GLN A 245 -9.43 21.10 -8.78
C GLN A 245 -10.27 22.18 -9.47
N PHE A 246 -9.65 23.31 -9.76
CA PHE A 246 -10.24 24.32 -10.65
C PHE A 246 -10.32 23.77 -12.07
N GLN A 247 -11.47 23.95 -12.73
CA GLN A 247 -11.67 23.54 -14.12
C GLN A 247 -11.75 24.73 -15.07
N SER A 248 -12.65 25.68 -14.76
CA SER A 248 -12.86 26.86 -15.61
C SER A 248 -13.58 27.99 -14.87
N TYR A 249 -13.47 29.18 -15.44
CA TYR A 249 -14.26 30.35 -15.06
C TYR A 249 -14.83 30.99 -16.33
N GLU A 250 -16.14 31.25 -16.31
CA GLU A 250 -16.86 31.91 -17.40
C GLU A 250 -17.18 33.35 -17.00
N GLU A 251 -16.50 34.33 -17.60
CA GLU A 251 -16.60 35.74 -17.19
C GLU A 251 -18.01 36.35 -17.39
N GLU A 252 -18.72 35.99 -18.48
CA GLU A 252 -20.05 36.55 -18.78
C GLU A 252 -21.11 36.11 -17.76
N SER A 253 -21.06 34.83 -17.36
CA SER A 253 -21.99 34.24 -16.40
C SER A 253 -21.54 34.48 -14.96
N GLY A 254 -20.23 34.60 -14.72
CA GLY A 254 -19.62 34.59 -13.38
C GLY A 254 -19.60 33.18 -12.78
N THR A 255 -19.61 32.14 -13.61
CA THR A 255 -19.69 30.74 -13.18
C THR A 255 -18.30 30.13 -13.05
N VAL A 256 -18.02 29.54 -11.89
CA VAL A 256 -16.79 28.78 -11.61
C VAL A 256 -17.09 27.30 -11.64
N SER A 257 -16.38 26.54 -12.46
CA SER A 257 -16.48 25.07 -12.45
C SER A 257 -15.30 24.46 -11.70
N VAL A 258 -15.59 23.52 -10.80
CA VAL A 258 -14.60 22.76 -10.02
C VAL A 258 -14.87 21.26 -10.14
N ILE A 259 -13.81 20.47 -10.04
CA ILE A 259 -13.87 19.01 -10.01
C ILE A 259 -13.61 18.56 -8.57
N LEU A 260 -14.53 17.77 -8.01
CA LEU A 260 -14.40 17.14 -6.71
C LEU A 260 -13.97 15.68 -6.87
N GLN A 261 -12.98 15.26 -6.09
CA GLN A 261 -12.36 13.94 -6.19
C GLN A 261 -12.32 13.24 -4.83
N GLY A 262 -12.16 11.92 -4.84
CA GLY A 262 -12.05 11.11 -3.62
C GLY A 262 -13.31 11.21 -2.74
N ALA A 263 -13.14 11.41 -1.43
CA ALA A 263 -14.26 11.43 -0.49
C ALA A 263 -15.33 12.50 -0.78
N CYS A 264 -14.96 13.58 -1.47
CA CYS A 264 -15.85 14.68 -1.82
C CYS A 264 -16.67 14.44 -3.10
N SER A 265 -16.36 13.37 -3.84
CA SER A 265 -17.10 12.95 -5.03
C SER A 265 -18.23 11.97 -4.68
N GLY A 266 -19.32 11.99 -5.45
CA GLY A 266 -20.32 10.92 -5.47
C GLY A 266 -21.29 10.84 -4.29
N CYS A 267 -21.22 11.74 -3.29
CA CYS A 267 -22.19 11.82 -2.20
C CYS A 267 -23.05 13.10 -2.32
N PRO A 268 -24.35 13.00 -2.70
CA PRO A 268 -25.18 14.19 -2.98
C PRO A 268 -25.24 15.21 -1.82
N SER A 269 -25.28 14.74 -0.57
CA SER A 269 -25.33 15.62 0.61
C SER A 269 -24.02 16.38 0.82
N SER A 270 -22.88 15.71 0.62
CA SER A 270 -21.55 16.32 0.80
C SER A 270 -21.22 17.26 -0.35
N THR A 271 -21.53 16.86 -1.60
CA THR A 271 -21.33 17.70 -2.78
C THR A 271 -22.14 18.99 -2.70
N PHE A 272 -23.41 18.93 -2.29
CA PHE A 272 -24.24 20.14 -2.16
C PHE A 272 -23.71 21.10 -1.09
N THR A 273 -23.36 20.56 0.08
CA THR A 273 -22.86 21.38 1.20
C THR A 273 -21.53 22.02 0.87
N LEU A 274 -20.60 21.25 0.30
CA LEU A 274 -19.29 21.74 -0.10
C LEU A 274 -19.39 22.77 -1.22
N LYS A 275 -20.20 22.51 -2.27
CA LYS A 275 -20.49 23.47 -3.35
C LYS A 275 -20.93 24.82 -2.78
N ASN A 276 -21.93 24.83 -1.89
CA ASN A 276 -22.44 26.06 -1.30
C ASN A 276 -21.41 26.77 -0.43
N GLY A 277 -20.57 26.01 0.29
CA GLY A 277 -19.46 26.57 1.07
C GLY A 277 -18.43 27.29 0.19
N ILE A 278 -18.03 26.64 -0.91
CA ILE A 278 -17.10 27.21 -1.90
C ILE A 278 -17.71 28.46 -2.55
N GLU A 279 -18.96 28.39 -3.00
CA GLU A 279 -19.65 29.52 -3.62
C GLU A 279 -19.74 30.72 -2.67
N THR A 280 -20.12 30.49 -1.41
CA THR A 280 -20.20 31.53 -0.39
C THR A 280 -18.83 32.18 -0.14
N MET A 281 -17.77 31.36 -0.04
CA MET A 281 -16.42 31.85 0.17
C MET A 281 -15.93 32.71 -1.01
N LEU A 282 -16.05 32.20 -2.24
CA LEU A 282 -15.63 32.91 -3.43
C LEU A 282 -16.41 34.23 -3.60
N LYS A 283 -17.73 34.22 -3.36
CA LYS A 283 -18.55 35.45 -3.35
C LYS A 283 -18.08 36.45 -2.30
N ASN A 284 -17.76 36.01 -1.09
CA ASN A 284 -17.28 36.91 -0.03
C ASN A 284 -15.92 37.53 -0.37
N MET A 285 -15.03 36.79 -1.03
CA MET A 285 -13.66 37.26 -1.33
C MET A 285 -13.56 38.02 -2.65
N MET A 286 -14.43 37.74 -3.62
CA MET A 286 -14.34 38.26 -4.99
C MET A 286 -15.54 39.10 -5.42
N GLY A 287 -16.58 39.19 -4.59
CA GLY A 287 -17.78 40.00 -4.84
C GLY A 287 -18.54 39.59 -6.09
N ASP A 288 -18.98 40.59 -6.86
CA ASP A 288 -19.85 40.42 -8.03
C ASP A 288 -19.22 39.65 -9.19
N LYS A 289 -17.91 39.36 -9.12
CA LYS A 289 -17.23 38.48 -10.10
C LYS A 289 -17.79 37.06 -10.06
N ILE A 290 -18.30 36.60 -8.92
CA ILE A 290 -18.73 35.21 -8.73
C ILE A 290 -20.25 35.17 -8.56
N ARG A 291 -20.94 34.51 -9.48
CA ARG A 291 -22.40 34.33 -9.41
C ARG A 291 -22.79 32.93 -8.98
N GLU A 292 -22.09 31.91 -9.47
CA GLU A 292 -22.39 30.50 -9.19
C GLU A 292 -21.11 29.66 -9.20
N VAL A 293 -21.07 28.62 -8.37
CA VAL A 293 -20.10 27.53 -8.50
C VAL A 293 -20.81 26.30 -9.04
N VAL A 294 -20.18 25.54 -9.94
CA VAL A 294 -20.65 24.22 -10.38
C VAL A 294 -19.61 23.18 -9.97
N ALA A 295 -20.05 22.11 -9.31
CA ALA A 295 -19.20 21.01 -8.90
C ALA A 295 -19.44 19.80 -9.82
N LEU A 296 -18.38 19.33 -10.47
CA LEU A 296 -18.36 18.08 -11.23
C LEU A 296 -17.75 16.97 -10.38
N ASN A 297 -18.22 15.74 -10.58
CA ASN A 297 -17.58 14.56 -10.01
C ASN A 297 -16.42 14.15 -10.90
N GLY A 298 -15.21 14.13 -10.33
CA GLY A 298 -14.05 13.44 -10.90
C GLY A 298 -14.22 11.94 -10.84
#